data_AF-A0A183V9E2-F1
#
_entry.id   AF-A0A183V9E2-F1
#
_cell.length_a   1.000
_cell.length_b   1.000
_cell.length_c   1.000
_cell.angle_alpha   90.00
_cell.angle_beta   90.00
_cell.angle_gamma   90.00
#
_symmetry.space_group_name_H-M   'P 1'
#
loop_
_entity.id
_entity.type
_entity.pdbx_description
1 polymer ?
#
loop_
_entity_poly.entity_id
_entity_poly.type
_entity_poly.pdbx_seq_one_letter_code
_entity_poly.pdbx_strand_id
1 'polypeptide(L)' 'MRQIYLLSATLPTHALLGSHVAQAERGDYEDAPDYTYFLGECHLAPAPSPTLYEKIRELHERHK' A
#
# COMPACT_ATOMS: atom_id res chain seq x y z
N MET A 1 -2.29 12.92 3.66
CA MET A 1 -2.78 11.62 3.17
C MET A 1 -3.07 11.72 1.67
N ARG A 2 -2.25 11.05 0.84
CA ARG A 2 -2.51 10.90 -0.60
C ARG A 2 -3.56 9.81 -0.83
N GLN A 3 -4.57 10.10 -1.64
CA GLN A 3 -5.63 9.17 -2.00
C GLN A 3 -5.46 8.73 -3.46
N ILE A 4 -5.46 7.43 -3.75
CA ILE A 4 -5.33 6.89 -5.12
C ILE A 4 -6.50 5.97 -5.56
N TYR A 5 -7.50 5.75 -4.70
CA TYR A 5 -8.61 4.83 -4.95
C TYR A 5 -9.57 5.24 -6.09
N LEU A 6 -9.48 6.45 -6.65
CA LEU A 6 -10.36 6.91 -7.73
C LEU A 6 -9.95 6.40 -9.12
N LEU A 7 -8.77 5.78 -9.24
CA LEU A 7 -8.28 5.24 -10.51
C LEU A 7 -8.77 3.79 -10.70
N SER A 8 -9.41 3.50 -11.84
CA SER A 8 -9.69 2.10 -12.19
C SER A 8 -8.40 1.42 -12.63
N ALA A 9 -7.96 0.43 -11.87
CA ALA A 9 -6.74 -0.32 -12.16
C ALA A 9 -6.81 -1.76 -11.65
N THR A 10 -5.87 -2.59 -12.09
CA THR A 10 -5.77 -3.98 -11.62
C THR A 10 -5.24 -4.03 -10.17
N LEU A 11 -5.46 -5.14 -9.46
CA LEU A 11 -4.90 -5.34 -8.11
C LEU A 11 -3.37 -5.18 -8.08
N PRO A 12 -2.58 -5.77 -9.00
CA PRO A 12 -1.14 -5.54 -9.06
C PRO A 12 -0.76 -4.06 -9.22
N THR A 13 -1.52 -3.30 -10.02
CA THR A 13 -1.29 -1.86 -10.19
C THR A 13 -1.56 -1.10 -8.90
N HIS A 14 -2.69 -1.36 -8.23
CA HIS A 14 -2.98 -0.75 -6.92
C HIS A 14 -1.93 -1.13 -5.87
N ALA A 15 -1.44 -2.36 -5.87
CA ALA A 15 -0.41 -2.80 -4.94
C ALA A 15 0.92 -2.07 -5.17
N LEU A 16 1.33 -1.89 -6.43
CA LEU A 16 2.53 -1.14 -6.79
C LEU A 16 2.43 0.34 -6.42
N LEU A 17 1.30 0.97 -6.72
CA LEU A 17 1.08 2.36 -6.31
C LEU A 17 1.03 2.49 -4.78
N GLY A 18 0.39 1.53 -4.11
CA GLY A 18 0.31 1.45 -2.66
C GLY A 18 1.67 1.29 -1.99
N SER A 19 2.59 0.50 -2.56
CA SER A 19 3.96 0.39 -2.01
C SER A 19 4.73 1.71 -2.13
N HIS A 20 4.52 2.47 -3.21
CA HIS A 20 5.13 3.80 -3.34
C HIS A 20 4.52 4.83 -2.39
N VAL A 21 3.21 4.74 -2.10
CA VAL A 21 2.59 5.54 -1.04
C VAL A 21 3.20 5.20 0.32
N ALA A 22 3.35 3.91 0.63
CA ALA A 22 3.96 3.47 1.88
C ALA A 22 5.40 4.00 2.04
N GLN A 23 6.23 3.89 0.99
CA GLN A 23 7.60 4.41 0.99
C GLN A 23 7.63 5.93 1.22
N ALA A 24 6.74 6.67 0.57
CA ALA A 24 6.70 8.12 0.67
C ALA A 24 6.27 8.61 2.06
N GLU A 25 5.39 7.88 2.74
CA GLU A 25 4.83 8.27 4.04
C GLU A 25 5.62 7.70 5.23
N ARG A 26 6.22 6.51 5.09
CA ARG A 26 6.93 5.81 6.19
C ARG A 26 8.43 5.69 6.01
N GLY A 27 8.98 6.00 4.84
CA GLY A 27 10.37 5.67 4.51
C GLY A 27 10.53 4.19 4.22
N ASP A 28 11.69 3.62 4.53
CA ASP A 28 11.98 2.21 4.27
C ASP A 28 11.05 1.27 5.05
N TYR A 29 10.86 0.07 4.51
CA TYR A 29 10.00 -0.92 5.13
C TYR A 29 10.50 -1.35 6.51
N GLU A 30 9.58 -1.35 7.48
CA GLU A 30 9.75 -1.93 8.81
C GLU A 30 8.56 -2.85 9.12
N ASP A 31 8.83 -4.01 9.72
CA ASP A 31 7.79 -4.96 10.16
C ASP A 31 7.11 -4.45 11.44
N ALA A 32 6.32 -3.39 11.30
CA ALA A 32 5.61 -2.74 12.38
C ALA A 32 4.20 -3.36 12.55
N PRO A 33 3.74 -3.57 13.80
CA PRO A 33 2.43 -4.18 14.07
C PRO A 33 1.25 -3.34 13.56
N ASP A 34 1.45 -2.03 13.36
CA ASP A 34 0.45 -1.09 12.87
C ASP A 34 0.41 -0.99 11.33
N TYR A 35 1.28 -1.70 10.61
CA TYR A 35 1.48 -1.49 9.17
C TYR A 35 0.21 -1.73 8.34
N THR A 36 -0.54 -2.79 8.63
CA THR A 36 -1.82 -3.07 7.95
C THR A 36 -2.88 -2.02 8.26
N TYR A 37 -2.89 -1.50 9.50
CA TYR A 37 -3.80 -0.43 9.89
C TYR A 37 -3.48 0.85 9.09
N PHE A 38 -2.20 1.23 9.01
CA PHE A 38 -1.72 2.32 8.18
C PHE A 38 -2.14 2.18 6.70
N LEU A 39 -2.01 1.00 6.10
CA LEU A 39 -2.45 0.76 4.71
C LEU A 39 -3.97 0.96 4.53
N GLY A 40 -4.76 0.63 5.55
CA GLY A 40 -6.21 0.87 5.55
C GLY A 40 -6.57 2.35 5.49
N GLU A 41 -5.85 3.18 6.25
CA GLU A 41 -6.05 4.64 6.29
C GLU A 41 -5.63 5.34 4.99
N CYS A 42 -4.79 4.71 4.17
CA CYS A 42 -4.31 5.31 2.92
C CYS A 42 -5.33 5.29 1.77
N HIS A 43 -6.46 4.57 1.91
CA HIS A 43 -7.48 4.43 0.86
C HIS A 43 -6.86 4.12 -0.53
N LEU A 44 -6.16 2.98 -0.61
CA LEU A 44 -5.31 2.63 -1.76
C LEU A 44 -6.06 2.02 -2.95
N ALA A 45 -7.27 1.53 -2.74
CA ALA A 45 -8.11 0.93 -3.78
C ALA A 45 -9.60 1.12 -3.45
N PRO A 46 -10.50 1.06 -4.45
CA PRO A 46 -11.95 1.15 -4.22
C PRO A 46 -12.48 0.07 -3.27
N ALA A 47 -11.92 -1.14 -3.37
CA ALA A 47 -12.26 -2.28 -2.53
C ALA A 47 -10.98 -2.78 -1.84
N PRO A 48 -10.72 -2.37 -0.59
CA PRO A 48 -9.60 -2.89 0.18
C PRO A 48 -9.73 -4.39 0.42
N SER A 49 -8.61 -5.11 0.43
CA SER A 49 -8.59 -6.55 0.69
C SER A 49 -7.28 -6.99 1.36
N PRO A 50 -7.27 -8.09 2.13
CA PRO A 50 -6.04 -8.61 2.74
C PRO A 50 -4.95 -8.91 1.71
N THR A 51 -5.32 -9.51 0.58
CA THR A 51 -4.40 -9.83 -0.53
C THR A 51 -3.74 -8.57 -1.12
N LEU A 52 -4.47 -7.45 -1.20
CA LEU A 52 -3.88 -6.18 -1.63
C LEU A 52 -2.80 -5.73 -0.63
N TYR A 53 -3.07 -5.79 0.66
CA TYR A 53 -2.13 -5.35 1.71
C TYR A 53 -0.89 -6.23 1.79
N GLU A 54 -1.06 -7.56 1.68
CA GLU A 54 0.06 -8.50 1.56
C GLU A 54 0.94 -8.14 0.37
N LYS A 55 0.34 -7.86 -0.80
CA LYS A 55 1.10 -7.51 -2.00
C LYS A 55 1.84 -6.17 -1.87
N ILE A 56 1.22 -5.18 -1.23
CA ILE A 56 1.87 -3.89 -0.95
C ILE A 56 3.08 -4.09 -0.04
N ARG A 57 2.96 -4.93 0.99
CA ARG A 57 4.05 -5.25 1.91
C ARG A 57 5.23 -5.91 1.20
N GLU A 58 4.96 -6.97 0.41
CA GLU A 58 5.97 -7.64 -0.41
C GLU A 58 6.71 -6.71 -1.38
N LEU A 59 6.02 -5.69 -1.89
CA LEU A 59 6.60 -4.70 -2.80
C LEU A 59 7.38 -3.63 -2.05
N HIS A 60 6.88 -3.14 -0.92
CA HIS A 60 7.55 -2.13 -0.10
C HIS A 60 8.88 -2.64 0.47
N GLU A 61 8.94 -3.91 0.90
CA GLU A 61 10.18 -4.60 1.29
C GLU A 61 11.30 -4.53 0.25
N ARG A 62 10.96 -4.32 -1.04
CA ARG A 62 11.92 -4.29 -2.16
C ARG A 62 12.34 -2.87 -2.54
N HIS A 63 11.73 -1.86 -1.95
CA HIS A 63 12.13 -0.49 -2.16
C HIS A 63 13.47 -0.25 -1.43
N LYS A 64 14.31 0.62 -1.99
CA LYS A 64 15.63 1.00 -1.45
C LYS A 64 15.71 2.50 -1.31
#